data_AF-A0AAW0YDV4-F1
#
_entry.id   AF-A0AAW0YDV4-F1
#
_cell.length_a   1.000
_cell.length_b   1.000
_cell.length_c   1.000
_cell.angle_alpha   90.00
_cell.angle_beta   90.00
_cell.angle_gamma   90.00
#
_symmetry.space_group_name_H-M   'P 1'
#
loop_
_entity.id
_entity.type
_entity.pdbx_description
1 polymer ?
#
loop_
_entity_poly.entity_id
_entity_poly.type
_entity_poly.pdbx_seq_one_letter_code
_entity_poly.pdbx_strand_id
1 'polypeptide(L)'
;TDPCEALHYCFFLRSLKGKNGESMFSGCISQLVLQSREFDMLLGRLEPDGRRTPGIIDKFKVDVSEVTQMVAQDSEKKGLHEDAVKLYDLAKNHEKVVSLLNQLLSQVVHQTEGGSGSQRGRVVELATAVALRFKTHGHKTHPNNAATLHLLLDLTTFFDLYHKERFMDALEVLKKLRIIALRRDEVETRVAGVTAQGSEIRSVLPHVLLAAMTTTHRLYRMPAQPQSPQTSFNTSTTVTSPATKHLQEQARAIVTFAGMIPMRLHSEINARLVQLEALIN
;
A
#
# COMPACT_ATOMS: atom_id res chain seq x y z
N THR A 1 -32.44 6.63 -16.81
CA THR A 1 -33.26 7.12 -15.68
C THR A 1 -32.51 8.26 -15.06
N ASP A 2 -33.11 9.45 -14.96
CA ASP A 2 -32.43 10.61 -14.37
C ASP A 2 -32.30 10.39 -12.84
N PRO A 3 -31.07 10.24 -12.31
CA PRO A 3 -30.88 10.04 -10.87
C PRO A 3 -31.30 11.27 -10.06
N CYS A 4 -31.40 12.46 -10.66
CA CYS A 4 -31.94 13.64 -10.00
C CYS A 4 -33.43 13.48 -9.69
N GLU A 5 -34.23 13.08 -10.69
CA GLU A 5 -35.67 12.84 -10.52
C GLU A 5 -35.93 11.70 -9.54
N ALA A 6 -35.18 10.60 -9.65
CA ALA A 6 -35.28 9.47 -8.73
C ALA A 6 -35.07 9.90 -7.27
N LEU A 7 -34.17 10.85 -7.01
CA LEU A 7 -33.88 11.34 -5.67
C LEU A 7 -35.03 12.18 -5.08
N HIS A 8 -35.76 12.92 -5.92
CA HIS A 8 -36.99 13.61 -5.51
C HIS A 8 -38.09 12.64 -5.10
N TYR A 9 -38.25 11.51 -5.81
CA TYR A 9 -39.19 10.46 -5.41
C TYR A 9 -38.78 9.80 -4.10
N CYS A 10 -37.48 9.54 -3.94
CA CYS A 10 -36.94 8.97 -2.71
C CYS A 10 -37.21 9.90 -1.50
N PHE A 11 -37.15 11.22 -1.67
CA PHE A 11 -37.38 12.18 -0.58
C PHE A 11 -38.75 12.06 0.09
N PHE A 12 -39.79 11.61 -0.63
CA PHE A 12 -41.09 11.34 -0.03
C PHE A 12 -41.06 10.21 1.02
N LEU A 13 -40.04 9.35 0.97
CA LEU A 13 -39.83 8.25 1.93
C LEU A 13 -39.13 8.70 3.22
N ARG A 14 -38.76 9.99 3.36
CA ARG A 14 -38.02 10.50 4.54
C ARG A 14 -38.74 10.31 5.88
N SER A 15 -40.08 10.27 5.86
CA SER A 15 -40.91 10.05 7.06
C SER A 15 -41.15 8.58 7.36
N LEU A 16 -40.71 7.66 6.48
CA LEU A 16 -40.89 6.22 6.65
C LEU A 16 -39.61 5.60 7.18
N LYS A 17 -39.76 4.79 8.22
CA LYS A 17 -38.68 3.97 8.78
C LYS A 17 -38.87 2.52 8.38
N GLY A 18 -37.77 1.86 8.02
CA GLY A 18 -37.75 0.43 7.75
C GLY A 18 -37.97 -0.39 9.03
N LYS A 19 -38.06 -1.71 8.87
CA LYS A 19 -38.28 -2.66 9.99
C LYS A 19 -37.21 -2.57 11.10
N ASN A 20 -36.03 -2.03 10.79
CA ASN A 20 -34.90 -1.90 11.70
C ASN A 20 -34.78 -0.48 12.31
N GLY A 21 -35.71 0.43 12.01
CA GLY A 21 -35.65 1.83 12.46
C GLY A 21 -34.80 2.76 11.58
N GLU A 22 -34.10 2.21 10.57
CA GLU A 22 -33.36 2.96 9.56
C GLU A 22 -34.29 3.78 8.67
N SER A 23 -33.84 4.95 8.21
CA SER A 23 -34.63 5.77 7.28
C SER A 23 -34.75 5.06 5.94
N MET A 24 -35.98 4.87 5.44
CA MET A 24 -36.19 4.32 4.09
C MET A 24 -35.55 5.19 3.01
N PHE A 25 -35.43 6.50 3.29
CA PHE A 25 -34.75 7.45 2.41
C PHE A 25 -33.25 7.15 2.26
N SER A 26 -32.54 6.86 3.36
CA SER A 26 -31.10 6.57 3.29
C SER A 26 -30.82 5.26 2.57
N GLY A 27 -31.65 4.24 2.78
CA GLY A 27 -31.57 2.97 2.04
C GLY A 27 -31.80 3.13 0.54
N CYS A 28 -32.83 3.91 0.15
CA CYS A 28 -33.09 4.20 -1.26
C CYS A 28 -31.97 5.04 -1.91
N ILE A 29 -31.41 6.03 -1.21
CA ILE A 29 -30.24 6.77 -1.72
C ILE A 29 -29.04 5.84 -1.87
N SER A 30 -28.73 5.00 -0.88
CA SER A 30 -27.63 4.05 -0.99
C SER A 30 -27.78 3.18 -2.25
N GLN A 31 -28.98 2.65 -2.48
CA GLN A 31 -29.24 1.84 -3.67
C GLN A 31 -29.12 2.64 -4.98
N LEU A 32 -29.68 3.86 -5.02
CA LEU A 32 -29.63 4.74 -6.20
C LEU A 32 -28.20 5.16 -6.54
N VAL A 33 -27.40 5.54 -5.53
CA VAL A 33 -26.00 5.93 -5.70
C VAL A 33 -25.17 4.74 -6.18
N LEU A 34 -25.38 3.55 -5.61
CA LEU A 34 -24.67 2.34 -6.02
C LEU A 34 -25.04 1.87 -7.43
N GLN A 35 -26.29 2.09 -7.87
CA GLN A 35 -26.75 1.73 -9.21
C GLN A 35 -26.27 2.72 -10.29
N SER A 36 -26.33 4.02 -9.99
CA SER A 36 -25.90 5.07 -10.92
C SER A 36 -24.38 5.19 -11.00
N ARG A 37 -23.66 4.89 -9.91
CA ARG A 37 -22.22 5.17 -9.72
C ARG A 37 -21.86 6.66 -9.86
N GLU A 38 -22.84 7.55 -9.79
CA GLU A 38 -22.65 9.00 -9.87
C GLU A 38 -22.41 9.60 -8.47
N PHE A 39 -21.39 9.08 -7.78
CA PHE A 39 -21.08 9.45 -6.38
C PHE A 39 -20.84 10.96 -6.23
N ASP A 40 -20.02 11.54 -7.09
CA ASP A 40 -19.62 12.96 -7.01
C ASP A 40 -20.82 13.90 -7.21
N MET A 41 -21.73 13.56 -8.12
CA MET A 41 -22.90 14.39 -8.39
C MET A 41 -23.94 14.28 -7.27
N LEU A 42 -24.19 13.06 -6.79
CA LEU A 42 -25.22 12.79 -5.79
C LEU A 42 -24.76 13.19 -4.40
N LEU A 43 -23.59 12.71 -3.98
CA LEU A 43 -23.04 12.89 -2.63
C LEU A 43 -22.03 14.04 -2.53
N GLY A 44 -21.61 14.64 -3.63
CA GLY A 44 -20.55 15.66 -3.64
C GLY A 44 -19.16 15.05 -3.76
N ARG A 45 -18.15 15.90 -3.98
CA ARG A 45 -16.74 15.48 -4.11
C ARG A 45 -15.85 16.23 -3.14
N LEU A 46 -14.74 15.60 -2.76
CA LEU A 46 -13.70 16.23 -1.95
C LEU A 46 -12.69 16.93 -2.86
N GLU A 47 -12.45 18.20 -2.61
CA GLU A 47 -11.42 18.98 -3.29
C GLU A 47 -10.03 18.67 -2.70
N PRO A 48 -8.93 19.00 -3.41
CA PRO A 48 -7.57 18.77 -2.92
C PRO A 48 -7.25 19.45 -1.58
N ASP A 49 -7.95 20.54 -1.27
CA ASP A 49 -7.87 21.27 0.00
C ASP A 49 -8.64 20.58 1.15
N GLY A 50 -9.26 19.43 0.91
CA GLY A 50 -10.06 18.71 1.88
C GLY A 50 -11.43 19.32 2.16
N ARG A 51 -11.87 20.32 1.39
CA ARG A 51 -13.24 20.83 1.44
C ARG A 51 -14.14 19.98 0.57
N ARG A 52 -15.34 19.71 1.07
CA ARG A 52 -16.37 19.01 0.32
C ARG A 52 -17.17 20.01 -0.51
N THR A 53 -17.28 19.77 -1.81
CA THR A 53 -18.28 20.44 -2.65
C THR A 53 -19.63 19.73 -2.47
N PRO A 54 -20.73 20.48 -2.30
CA PRO A 54 -22.04 19.89 -2.08
C PRO A 54 -22.54 19.16 -3.33
N GLY A 55 -23.22 18.04 -3.11
CA GLY A 55 -23.94 17.29 -4.13
C GLY A 55 -25.42 17.61 -4.14
N ILE A 56 -26.19 16.82 -4.88
CA ILE A 56 -27.65 16.99 -4.97
C ILE A 56 -28.33 16.73 -3.61
N ILE A 57 -27.81 15.79 -2.80
CA ILE A 57 -28.43 15.43 -1.52
C ILE A 57 -28.42 16.56 -0.49
N ASP A 58 -27.49 17.52 -0.59
CA ASP A 58 -27.41 18.68 0.31
C ASP A 58 -28.68 19.55 0.26
N LYS A 59 -29.40 19.53 -0.88
CA LYS A 59 -30.66 20.26 -1.04
C LYS A 59 -31.78 19.73 -0.15
N PHE A 60 -31.65 18.50 0.36
CA PHE A 60 -32.72 17.79 1.05
C PHE A 60 -32.68 17.90 2.59
N LYS A 61 -31.79 18.74 3.15
CA LYS A 61 -31.62 18.96 4.61
C LYS A 61 -31.51 17.65 5.42
N VAL A 62 -30.78 16.67 4.88
CA VAL A 62 -30.51 15.38 5.53
C VAL A 62 -29.06 15.36 6.01
N ASP A 63 -28.76 14.50 7.00
CA ASP A 63 -27.38 14.24 7.40
C ASP A 63 -26.63 13.50 6.28
N VAL A 64 -25.94 14.28 5.46
CA VAL A 64 -25.14 13.77 4.33
C VAL A 64 -24.01 12.87 4.82
N SER A 65 -23.45 13.12 6.02
CA SER A 65 -22.36 12.32 6.56
C SER A 65 -22.83 10.91 6.87
N GLU A 66 -23.99 10.79 7.51
CA GLU A 66 -24.60 9.49 7.84
C GLU A 66 -24.96 8.70 6.57
N VAL A 67 -25.60 9.35 5.59
CA VAL A 67 -25.94 8.73 4.32
C VAL A 67 -24.68 8.28 3.56
N THR A 68 -23.67 9.13 3.48
CA THR A 68 -22.40 8.81 2.80
C THR A 68 -21.71 7.63 3.47
N GLN A 69 -21.71 7.57 4.81
CA GLN A 69 -21.17 6.45 5.56
C GLN A 69 -21.92 5.13 5.28
N MET A 70 -23.25 5.18 5.17
CA MET A 70 -24.05 4.02 4.78
C MET A 70 -23.70 3.53 3.37
N VAL A 71 -23.59 4.44 2.39
CA VAL A 71 -23.19 4.09 1.02
C VAL A 71 -21.77 3.52 0.97
N ALA A 72 -20.86 4.06 1.80
CA ALA A 72 -19.48 3.54 1.92
C ALA A 72 -19.46 2.10 2.44
N GLN A 73 -20.24 1.80 3.48
CA GLN A 73 -20.37 0.45 4.03
C GLN A 73 -20.96 -0.54 3.01
N ASP A 74 -21.97 -0.13 2.26
CA ASP A 74 -22.57 -0.98 1.23
C ASP A 74 -21.63 -1.18 0.03
N SER A 75 -20.82 -0.17 -0.31
CA SER A 75 -19.74 -0.28 -1.31
C SER A 75 -18.67 -1.27 -0.86
N GLU A 76 -18.26 -1.21 0.42
CA GLU A 76 -17.29 -2.12 1.04
C GLU A 76 -17.81 -3.57 1.02
N LYS A 77 -19.07 -3.81 1.41
CA LYS A 77 -19.70 -5.15 1.38
C LYS A 77 -19.79 -5.73 -0.04
N LYS A 78 -19.91 -4.88 -1.06
CA LYS A 78 -19.93 -5.28 -2.47
C LYS A 78 -18.53 -5.51 -3.06
N GLY A 79 -17.47 -5.30 -2.29
CA GLY A 79 -16.08 -5.42 -2.75
C GLY A 79 -15.56 -4.24 -3.57
N LEU A 80 -16.31 -3.13 -3.62
CA LEU A 80 -15.90 -1.90 -4.32
C LEU A 80 -15.00 -1.06 -3.39
N HIS A 81 -13.83 -1.59 -3.05
CA HIS A 81 -12.97 -1.01 -2.01
C HIS A 81 -12.43 0.38 -2.37
N GLU A 82 -12.06 0.63 -3.64
CA GLU A 82 -11.59 1.96 -4.08
C GLU A 82 -12.67 3.04 -3.94
N ASP A 83 -13.91 2.72 -4.31
CA ASP A 83 -15.05 3.62 -4.16
C ASP A 83 -15.40 3.82 -2.68
N ALA A 84 -15.36 2.74 -1.89
CA ALA A 84 -15.58 2.81 -0.44
C ALA A 84 -14.57 3.76 0.23
N VAL A 85 -13.30 3.76 -0.18
CA VAL A 85 -12.28 4.69 0.34
C VAL A 85 -12.69 6.14 0.06
N LYS A 86 -13.09 6.48 -1.17
CA LYS A 86 -13.53 7.84 -1.52
C LYS A 86 -14.75 8.28 -0.72
N LEU A 87 -15.70 7.37 -0.50
CA LEU A 87 -16.91 7.64 0.27
C LEU A 87 -16.63 7.81 1.77
N TYR A 88 -15.77 6.96 2.36
CA TYR A 88 -15.36 7.15 3.75
C TYR A 88 -14.57 8.44 3.96
N ASP A 89 -13.78 8.84 2.97
CA ASP A 89 -13.03 10.10 2.97
C ASP A 89 -13.99 11.30 2.91
N LEU A 90 -15.01 11.23 2.07
CA LEU A 90 -16.09 12.22 1.99
C LEU A 90 -16.87 12.33 3.32
N ALA A 91 -17.09 11.19 3.99
CA ALA A 91 -17.71 11.11 5.32
C ALA A 91 -16.75 11.47 6.48
N LYS A 92 -15.50 11.88 6.19
CA LYS A 92 -14.45 12.20 7.17
C LYS A 92 -14.11 11.06 8.15
N ASN A 93 -14.37 9.82 7.76
CA ASN A 93 -13.99 8.64 8.54
C ASN A 93 -12.56 8.22 8.19
N HIS A 94 -11.61 9.00 8.69
CA HIS A 94 -10.19 8.82 8.39
C HIS A 94 -9.67 7.42 8.77
N GLU A 95 -10.17 6.83 9.85
CA GLU A 95 -9.72 5.52 10.33
C GLU A 95 -10.02 4.41 9.30
N LYS A 96 -11.26 4.40 8.78
CA LYS A 96 -11.66 3.44 7.75
C LYS A 96 -10.94 3.67 6.43
N VAL A 97 -10.70 4.93 6.06
CA VAL A 97 -9.91 5.28 4.87
C VAL A 97 -8.52 4.64 4.93
N VAL A 98 -7.79 4.84 6.04
CA VAL A 98 -6.43 4.33 6.18
C VAL A 98 -6.40 2.81 6.26
N SER A 99 -7.34 2.20 7.00
CA SER A 99 -7.43 0.73 7.09
C SER A 99 -7.64 0.09 5.72
N LEU A 100 -8.59 0.60 4.91
CA LEU A 100 -8.83 0.08 3.56
C LEU A 100 -7.67 0.34 2.61
N LEU A 101 -7.03 1.51 2.70
CA LEU A 101 -5.84 1.81 1.90
C LEU A 101 -4.67 0.89 2.23
N ASN A 102 -4.43 0.60 3.51
CA ASN A 102 -3.39 -0.34 3.93
C ASN A 102 -3.65 -1.73 3.36
N GLN A 103 -4.91 -2.19 3.42
CA GLN A 103 -5.32 -3.46 2.83
C GLN A 103 -5.07 -3.47 1.31
N LEU A 104 -5.54 -2.44 0.58
CA LEU A 104 -5.37 -2.35 -0.87
C LEU A 104 -3.90 -2.25 -1.30
N LEU A 105 -3.12 -1.39 -0.66
CA LEU A 105 -1.70 -1.23 -0.94
C LEU A 105 -0.94 -2.53 -0.70
N SER A 106 -1.22 -3.25 0.39
CA SER A 106 -0.53 -4.51 0.68
C SER A 106 -0.70 -5.57 -0.42
N GLN A 107 -1.78 -5.51 -1.18
CA GLN A 107 -2.04 -6.43 -2.30
C GLN A 107 -1.30 -6.05 -3.58
N VAL A 108 -1.07 -4.75 -3.82
CA VAL A 108 -0.55 -4.23 -5.11
C VAL A 108 0.89 -3.72 -5.05
N VAL A 109 1.44 -3.47 -3.85
CA VAL A 109 2.73 -2.79 -3.66
C VAL A 109 3.90 -3.44 -4.39
N HIS A 110 3.94 -4.77 -4.43
CA HIS A 110 5.01 -5.55 -5.04
C HIS A 110 4.89 -5.68 -6.57
N GLN A 111 3.72 -5.40 -7.13
CA GLN A 111 3.45 -5.55 -8.57
C GLN A 111 4.23 -4.51 -9.39
N THR A 112 4.55 -4.84 -10.64
CA THR A 112 5.22 -3.91 -11.56
C THR A 112 4.28 -2.77 -11.96
N GLU A 113 4.84 -1.59 -12.28
CA GLU A 113 4.08 -0.44 -12.77
C GLU A 113 3.30 -0.81 -14.05
N GLY A 114 1.98 -0.93 -13.94
CA GLY A 114 1.10 -1.24 -15.07
C GLY A 114 0.52 0.01 -15.72
N GLY A 115 1.33 1.01 -16.04
CA GLY A 115 0.86 2.28 -16.63
C GLY A 115 -0.19 3.05 -15.79
N SER A 116 -0.65 4.18 -16.31
CA SER A 116 -1.55 5.15 -15.63
C SER A 116 -3.01 4.70 -15.48
N GLY A 117 -3.32 3.43 -15.74
CA GLY A 117 -4.66 2.85 -15.53
C GLY A 117 -4.66 1.55 -14.73
N SER A 118 -3.49 1.03 -14.34
CA SER A 118 -3.43 -0.18 -13.53
C SER A 118 -4.12 -0.01 -12.19
N GLN A 119 -4.61 -1.13 -11.65
CA GLN A 119 -5.09 -1.19 -10.27
C GLN A 119 -4.06 -0.65 -9.28
N ARG A 120 -2.78 -1.02 -9.46
CA ARG A 120 -1.68 -0.47 -8.65
C ARG A 120 -1.59 1.06 -8.76
N GLY A 121 -1.54 1.60 -9.98
CA GLY A 121 -1.45 3.04 -10.20
C GLY A 121 -2.58 3.81 -9.52
N ARG A 122 -3.83 3.38 -9.72
CA ARG A 122 -5.02 3.99 -9.11
C ARG A 122 -4.98 3.97 -7.58
N VAL A 123 -4.59 2.84 -6.99
CA VAL A 123 -4.49 2.70 -5.52
C VAL A 123 -3.36 3.56 -4.95
N VAL A 124 -2.19 3.60 -5.60
CA VAL A 124 -1.05 4.41 -5.16
C VAL A 124 -1.33 5.90 -5.28
N GLU A 125 -1.97 6.33 -6.38
CA GLU A 125 -2.40 7.72 -6.56
C GLU A 125 -3.40 8.13 -5.48
N LEU A 126 -4.42 7.30 -5.23
CA LEU A 126 -5.41 7.54 -4.19
C LEU A 126 -4.75 7.63 -2.79
N ALA A 127 -3.87 6.69 -2.46
CA ALA A 127 -3.17 6.67 -1.19
C ALA A 127 -2.25 7.89 -1.01
N THR A 128 -1.57 8.32 -2.06
CA THR A 128 -0.67 9.49 -2.05
C THR A 128 -1.48 10.78 -1.85
N ALA A 129 -2.61 10.94 -2.54
CA ALA A 129 -3.49 12.08 -2.39
C ALA A 129 -4.03 12.19 -0.95
N VAL A 130 -4.48 11.07 -0.38
CA VAL A 130 -4.96 11.00 1.02
C VAL A 130 -3.83 11.32 2.00
N ALA A 131 -2.65 10.71 1.84
CA ALA A 131 -1.51 10.92 2.73
C ALA A 131 -1.02 12.38 2.72
N LEU A 132 -0.97 13.02 1.55
CA LEU A 132 -0.60 14.43 1.43
C LEU A 132 -1.62 15.34 2.13
N ARG A 133 -2.91 15.07 1.96
CA ARG A 133 -3.97 15.82 2.63
C ARG A 133 -3.95 15.65 4.15
N PHE A 134 -3.72 14.43 4.61
CA PHE A 134 -3.63 14.10 6.04
C PHE A 134 -2.42 14.74 6.72
N LYS A 135 -1.33 14.95 5.97
CA LYS A 135 -0.15 15.70 6.44
C LYS A 135 -0.41 17.20 6.55
N THR A 136 -1.19 17.77 5.63
CA THR A 136 -1.46 19.22 5.56
C THR A 136 -2.57 19.68 6.50
N HIS A 137 -3.63 18.88 6.64
CA HIS A 137 -4.84 19.25 7.40
C HIS A 137 -4.99 18.49 8.72
N GLY A 138 -4.09 17.53 9.00
CA GLY A 138 -4.21 16.61 10.11
C GLY A 138 -5.25 15.51 9.85
N HIS A 139 -5.24 14.49 10.70
CA HIS A 139 -6.13 13.34 10.59
C HIS A 139 -6.48 12.77 11.96
N LYS A 140 -7.57 11.99 12.02
CA LYS A 140 -8.10 11.35 13.22
C LYS A 140 -7.98 9.84 13.08
N THR A 141 -6.76 9.35 12.93
CA THR A 141 -6.52 7.91 12.81
C THR A 141 -5.58 7.42 13.89
N HIS A 142 -5.62 6.13 14.15
CA HIS A 142 -4.65 5.51 15.03
C HIS A 142 -3.23 5.72 14.47
N PRO A 143 -2.25 6.15 15.29
CA PRO A 143 -0.88 6.41 14.83
C PRO A 143 -0.24 5.23 14.10
N ASN A 144 -0.49 4.00 14.56
CA ASN A 144 0.05 2.79 13.91
C ASN A 144 -0.50 2.58 12.50
N ASN A 145 -1.77 2.91 12.25
CA ASN A 145 -2.38 2.74 10.94
C ASN A 145 -1.84 3.77 9.94
N ALA A 146 -1.67 5.03 10.39
CA ALA A 146 -1.02 6.06 9.59
C ALA A 146 0.45 5.73 9.30
N ALA A 147 1.19 5.24 10.29
CA ALA A 147 2.57 4.79 10.12
C ALA A 147 2.67 3.64 9.11
N THR A 148 1.72 2.71 9.13
CA THR A 148 1.64 1.60 8.17
C THR A 148 1.38 2.10 6.75
N LEU A 149 0.50 3.09 6.57
CA LEU A 149 0.24 3.71 5.27
C LEU A 149 1.50 4.35 4.68
N HIS A 150 2.22 5.14 5.47
CA HIS A 150 3.47 5.74 5.04
C HIS A 150 4.53 4.68 4.70
N LEU A 151 4.64 3.63 5.52
CA LEU A 151 5.56 2.53 5.25
C LEU A 151 5.23 1.81 3.93
N LEU A 152 3.95 1.58 3.64
CA LEU A 152 3.51 0.95 2.39
C LEU A 152 3.78 1.86 1.17
N LEU A 153 3.66 3.18 1.31
CA LEU A 153 4.02 4.15 0.26
C LEU A 153 5.55 4.21 0.03
N ASP A 154 6.34 4.12 1.08
CA ASP A 154 7.80 4.04 0.95
C ASP A 154 8.21 2.70 0.30
N LEU A 155 7.51 1.61 0.63
CA LEU A 155 7.67 0.32 -0.03
C LEU A 155 7.28 0.37 -1.51
N THR A 156 6.25 1.12 -1.91
CA THR A 156 5.94 1.30 -3.34
C THR A 156 7.12 1.94 -4.07
N THR A 157 7.76 2.93 -3.46
CA THR A 157 8.97 3.58 -4.01
C THR A 157 10.13 2.58 -4.14
N PHE A 158 10.33 1.71 -3.14
CA PHE A 158 11.32 0.63 -3.20
C PHE A 158 11.06 -0.32 -4.37
N PHE A 159 9.83 -0.81 -4.52
CA PHE A 159 9.49 -1.73 -5.62
C PHE A 159 9.58 -1.05 -6.99
N ASP A 160 9.26 0.24 -7.10
CA ASP A 160 9.44 0.99 -8.36
C ASP A 160 10.91 1.06 -8.76
N LEU A 161 11.81 1.32 -7.81
CA LEU A 161 13.26 1.32 -8.06
C LEU A 161 13.78 -0.08 -8.41
N TYR A 162 13.27 -1.12 -7.73
CA TYR A 162 13.59 -2.51 -8.01
C TYR A 162 13.19 -2.92 -9.43
N HIS A 163 11.95 -2.62 -9.83
CA HIS A 163 11.44 -2.94 -11.18
C HIS A 163 12.13 -2.13 -12.29
N LYS A 164 12.64 -0.92 -11.97
CA LYS A 164 13.47 -0.09 -12.86
C LYS A 164 14.94 -0.52 -12.90
N GLU A 165 15.29 -1.65 -12.29
CA GLU A 165 16.66 -2.19 -12.19
C GLU A 165 17.68 -1.25 -11.51
N ARG A 166 17.21 -0.23 -10.77
CA ARG A 166 18.04 0.69 -10.00
C ARG A 166 18.39 0.10 -8.63
N PHE A 167 19.13 -1.01 -8.64
CA PHE A 167 19.40 -1.83 -7.46
C PHE A 167 20.13 -1.10 -6.33
N MET A 168 21.05 -0.18 -6.65
CA MET A 168 21.76 0.62 -5.64
C MET A 168 20.80 1.53 -4.86
N ASP A 169 19.93 2.25 -5.58
CA ASP A 169 18.97 3.16 -4.97
C ASP A 169 17.90 2.38 -4.18
N ALA A 170 17.44 1.25 -4.74
CA ALA A 170 16.50 0.36 -4.05
C ALA A 170 17.08 -0.14 -2.72
N LEU A 171 18.36 -0.51 -2.69
CA LEU A 171 19.03 -0.96 -1.46
C LEU A 171 19.13 0.16 -0.42
N GLU A 172 19.39 1.41 -0.83
CA GLU A 172 19.44 2.56 0.08
C GLU A 172 18.06 2.88 0.68
N VAL A 173 16.98 2.81 -0.10
CA VAL A 173 15.61 2.94 0.41
C VAL A 173 15.33 1.81 1.41
N LEU A 174 15.68 0.57 1.07
CA LEU A 174 15.45 -0.59 1.93
C LEU A 174 16.19 -0.49 3.29
N LYS A 175 17.42 0.04 3.30
CA LYS A 175 18.18 0.33 4.53
C LYS A 175 17.45 1.35 5.42
N LYS A 176 16.84 2.38 4.83
CA LYS A 176 16.09 3.42 5.56
C LYS A 176 14.78 2.87 6.13
N LEU A 177 14.11 1.97 5.40
CA LEU A 177 12.86 1.36 5.83
C LEU A 177 13.00 0.49 7.08
N ARG A 178 14.18 -0.09 7.30
CA ARG A 178 14.48 -0.91 8.49
C ARG A 178 13.51 -2.08 8.72
N ILE A 179 12.82 -2.56 7.68
CA ILE A 179 11.85 -3.67 7.81
C ILE A 179 12.56 -5.02 7.91
N ILE A 180 13.65 -5.22 7.17
CA ILE A 180 14.42 -6.47 7.15
C ILE A 180 15.79 -6.29 7.80
N ALA A 181 16.34 -7.38 8.33
CA ALA A 181 17.71 -7.39 8.81
C ALA A 181 18.68 -7.56 7.62
N LEU A 182 19.49 -6.53 7.40
CA LEU A 182 20.58 -6.57 6.40
C LEU A 182 21.93 -6.95 7.04
N ARG A 183 21.98 -7.01 8.37
CA ARG A 183 23.16 -7.39 9.17
C ARG A 183 22.75 -8.42 10.20
N ARG A 184 23.69 -9.28 10.61
CA ARG A 184 23.45 -10.34 11.61
C ARG A 184 22.98 -9.79 12.95
N ASP A 185 23.58 -8.70 13.39
CA ASP A 185 23.29 -8.10 14.70
C ASP A 185 21.87 -7.53 14.81
N GLU A 186 21.23 -7.26 13.67
CA GLU A 186 19.89 -6.69 13.62
C GLU A 186 18.79 -7.77 13.58
N VAL A 187 19.14 -9.05 13.35
CA VAL A 187 18.17 -10.10 13.05
C VAL A 187 17.12 -10.24 14.15
N GLU A 188 17.53 -10.41 15.41
CA GLU A 188 16.60 -10.63 16.52
C GLU A 188 15.67 -9.42 16.76
N THR A 189 16.24 -8.21 16.75
CA THR A 189 15.47 -6.96 16.94
C THR A 189 14.44 -6.78 15.83
N ARG A 190 14.81 -7.08 14.57
CA ARG A 190 13.89 -6.93 13.43
C ARG A 190 12.83 -8.02 13.40
N VAL A 191 13.14 -9.25 13.84
CA VAL A 191 12.14 -10.32 13.95
C VAL A 191 11.07 -9.94 14.96
N ALA A 192 11.46 -9.47 16.15
CA ALA A 192 10.53 -8.98 17.16
C ALA A 192 9.69 -7.81 16.65
N GLY A 193 10.31 -6.88 15.93
CA GLY A 193 9.64 -5.76 15.28
C GLY A 193 8.55 -6.20 14.30
N VAL A 194 8.86 -7.15 13.41
CA VAL A 194 7.91 -7.68 12.41
C VAL A 194 6.73 -8.40 13.06
N THR A 195 6.95 -9.14 14.15
CA THR A 195 5.84 -9.79 14.88
C THR A 195 4.87 -8.78 15.48
N ALA A 196 5.35 -7.59 15.83
CA ALA A 196 4.52 -6.50 16.34
C ALA A 196 3.80 -5.68 15.24
N GLN A 197 4.14 -5.87 13.96
CA GLN A 197 3.53 -5.13 12.84
C GLN A 197 2.16 -5.71 12.43
N GLY A 198 1.36 -4.88 11.75
CA GLY A 198 0.07 -5.27 11.17
C GLY A 198 0.16 -6.42 10.18
N SER A 199 -0.98 -7.09 9.94
CA SER A 199 -1.10 -8.18 8.95
C SER A 199 -0.72 -7.74 7.53
N GLU A 200 -0.92 -6.47 7.22
CA GLU A 200 -0.69 -5.83 5.93
C GLU A 200 0.80 -5.73 5.60
N ILE A 201 1.65 -5.48 6.60
CA ILE A 201 3.11 -5.47 6.39
C ILE A 201 3.61 -6.90 6.28
N ARG A 202 3.06 -7.80 7.11
CA ARG A 202 3.40 -9.22 7.11
C ARG A 202 3.09 -9.88 5.76
N SER A 203 1.99 -9.54 5.10
CA SER A 203 1.67 -10.09 3.77
C SER A 203 2.66 -9.65 2.67
N VAL A 204 3.24 -8.45 2.79
CA VAL A 204 4.18 -7.88 1.81
C VAL A 204 5.62 -8.39 2.04
N LEU A 205 5.95 -8.74 3.28
CA LEU A 205 7.30 -9.13 3.70
C LEU A 205 7.97 -10.22 2.83
N PRO A 206 7.28 -11.30 2.41
CA PRO A 206 7.91 -12.33 1.57
C PRO A 206 8.40 -11.78 0.23
N HIS A 207 7.65 -10.85 -0.37
CA HIS A 207 8.04 -10.18 -1.62
C HIS A 207 9.22 -9.23 -1.40
N VAL A 208 9.26 -8.53 -0.26
CA VAL A 208 10.39 -7.66 0.12
C VAL A 208 11.67 -8.47 0.29
N LEU A 209 11.60 -9.63 0.97
CA LEU A 209 12.75 -10.52 1.13
C LEU A 209 13.29 -11.00 -0.20
N LEU A 210 12.41 -11.45 -1.10
CA LEU A 210 12.82 -11.90 -2.42
C LEU A 210 13.43 -10.77 -3.27
N ALA A 211 12.83 -9.58 -3.25
CA ALA A 211 13.35 -8.41 -3.96
C ALA A 211 14.70 -7.96 -3.38
N ALA A 212 14.84 -7.96 -2.05
CA ALA A 212 16.09 -7.64 -1.37
C ALA A 212 17.21 -8.62 -1.71
N MET A 213 16.91 -9.92 -1.69
CA MET A 213 17.88 -10.96 -2.03
C MET A 213 18.28 -10.88 -3.50
N THR A 214 17.31 -10.66 -4.40
CA THR A 214 17.57 -10.49 -5.83
C THR A 214 18.42 -9.24 -6.10
N THR A 215 18.12 -8.12 -5.43
CA THR A 215 18.92 -6.88 -5.47
C THR A 215 20.35 -7.15 -5.04
N THR A 216 20.53 -7.84 -3.90
CA THR A 216 21.87 -8.19 -3.36
C THR A 216 22.65 -9.07 -4.33
N HIS A 217 22.01 -10.10 -4.91
CA HIS A 217 22.62 -10.97 -5.92
C HIS A 217 23.01 -10.22 -7.20
N ARG A 218 22.14 -9.32 -7.69
CA ARG A 218 22.42 -8.50 -8.89
C ARG A 218 23.61 -7.57 -8.66
N LEU A 219 23.69 -6.95 -7.48
CA LEU A 219 24.83 -6.11 -7.10
C LEU A 219 26.12 -6.93 -6.95
N TYR A 220 26.04 -8.16 -6.44
CA TYR A 220 27.19 -9.06 -6.35
C TYR A 220 27.73 -9.47 -7.73
N ARG A 221 26.82 -9.74 -8.68
CA ARG A 221 27.19 -10.10 -10.07
C ARG A 221 27.61 -8.92 -10.93
N MET A 222 27.38 -7.69 -10.48
CA MET A 222 27.76 -6.51 -11.22
C MET A 222 29.30 -6.44 -11.25
N PRO A 223 29.95 -6.52 -12.42
CA PRO A 223 31.40 -6.39 -12.49
C PRO A 223 31.78 -5.00 -11.98
N ALA A 224 32.81 -4.91 -11.14
CA ALA A 224 33.40 -3.64 -10.78
C ALA A 224 33.72 -2.89 -12.08
N GLN A 225 33.03 -1.78 -12.31
CA GLN A 225 33.20 -0.97 -13.51
C GLN A 225 34.69 -0.59 -13.60
N PRO A 226 35.41 -0.91 -14.69
CA PRO A 226 36.80 -0.50 -14.83
C PRO A 226 36.83 1.02 -15.01
N GLN A 227 37.12 1.74 -13.93
CA GLN A 227 37.55 3.12 -14.04
C GLN A 227 38.97 3.10 -14.62
N SER A 228 39.10 3.68 -15.82
CA SER A 228 40.31 3.92 -16.62
C SER A 228 40.90 2.72 -17.42
N PRO A 229 41.09 2.87 -18.75
CA PRO A 229 41.87 1.94 -19.55
C PRO A 229 43.32 2.42 -19.55
N GLN A 230 44.15 1.94 -18.62
CA GLN A 230 45.59 1.89 -18.84
C GLN A 230 46.25 0.90 -17.86
N THR A 231 47.05 0.02 -18.45
CA THR A 231 48.07 -0.87 -17.83
C THR A 231 47.63 -2.18 -17.15
N SER A 232 47.77 -3.26 -17.94
CA SER A 232 48.66 -4.41 -17.67
C SER A 232 48.28 -5.55 -16.70
N PHE A 233 48.44 -6.75 -17.27
CA PHE A 233 48.99 -8.01 -16.71
C PHE A 233 48.28 -8.73 -15.55
N ASN A 234 47.72 -9.90 -15.91
CA ASN A 234 47.59 -11.14 -15.13
C ASN A 234 47.74 -11.08 -13.61
N THR A 235 46.63 -11.24 -12.89
CA THR A 235 46.55 -12.22 -11.80
C THR A 235 45.11 -12.68 -11.61
N SER A 236 44.83 -13.93 -11.97
CA SER A 236 43.61 -14.66 -11.62
C SER A 236 43.67 -15.10 -10.16
N THR A 237 43.63 -14.13 -9.26
CA THR A 237 43.27 -14.35 -7.86
C THR A 237 41.98 -13.57 -7.61
N THR A 238 40.91 -14.30 -7.37
CA THR A 238 39.62 -13.81 -6.87
C THR A 238 39.82 -13.24 -5.47
N VAL A 239 40.51 -12.11 -5.36
CA VAL A 239 40.51 -11.31 -4.13
C VAL A 239 39.08 -10.80 -3.99
N THR A 240 38.30 -11.45 -3.14
CA THR A 240 36.97 -11.02 -2.74
C THR A 240 37.11 -9.59 -2.23
N SER A 241 36.74 -8.61 -3.05
CA SER A 241 36.72 -7.21 -2.67
C SER A 241 35.91 -7.03 -1.38
N PRO A 242 36.26 -6.08 -0.48
CA PRO A 242 35.50 -5.86 0.75
C PRO A 242 34.01 -5.59 0.48
N ALA A 243 33.67 -5.00 -0.69
CA ALA A 243 32.30 -4.81 -1.14
C ALA A 243 31.56 -6.13 -1.40
N THR A 244 32.22 -7.11 -2.02
CA THR A 244 31.62 -8.45 -2.25
C THR A 244 31.42 -9.25 -0.96
N LYS A 245 32.29 -9.09 0.05
CA LYS A 245 32.13 -9.72 1.37
C LYS A 245 30.92 -9.16 2.13
N HIS A 246 30.72 -7.84 2.07
CA HIS A 246 29.55 -7.21 2.70
C HIS A 246 28.22 -7.71 2.11
N LEU A 247 28.17 -7.92 0.78
CA LEU A 247 26.98 -8.46 0.11
C LEU A 247 26.73 -9.93 0.47
N GLN A 248 27.78 -10.74 0.65
CA GLN A 248 27.68 -12.11 1.17
C GLN A 248 27.13 -12.15 2.61
N GLU A 249 27.62 -11.29 3.49
CA GLU A 249 27.11 -11.16 4.86
C GLU A 249 25.64 -10.72 4.88
N GLN A 250 25.28 -9.78 4.02
CA GLN A 250 23.90 -9.31 3.86
C GLN A 250 22.97 -10.43 3.38
N ALA A 251 23.39 -11.22 2.39
CA ALA A 251 22.64 -12.37 1.90
C ALA A 251 22.38 -13.40 3.03
N ARG A 252 23.41 -13.73 3.82
CA ARG A 252 23.29 -14.62 4.99
C ARG A 252 22.34 -14.07 6.05
N ALA A 253 22.40 -12.77 6.33
CA ALA A 253 21.51 -12.11 7.28
C ALA A 253 20.04 -12.20 6.84
N ILE A 254 19.75 -11.98 5.54
CA ILE A 254 18.39 -12.09 4.98
C ILE A 254 17.85 -13.51 5.13
N VAL A 255 18.65 -14.54 4.85
CA VAL A 255 18.23 -15.95 4.98
C VAL A 255 18.00 -16.34 6.43
N THR A 256 18.91 -15.94 7.33
CA THR A 256 18.75 -16.18 8.78
C THR A 256 17.48 -15.51 9.30
N PHE A 257 17.25 -14.26 8.90
CA PHE A 257 16.05 -13.53 9.23
C PHE A 257 14.78 -14.23 8.71
N ALA A 258 14.75 -14.65 7.44
CA ALA A 258 13.62 -15.38 6.87
C ALA A 258 13.32 -16.69 7.64
N GLY A 259 14.36 -17.41 8.09
CA GLY A 259 14.19 -18.65 8.85
C GLY A 259 13.68 -18.46 10.29
N MET A 260 13.91 -17.28 10.90
CA MET A 260 13.50 -17.00 12.27
C MET A 260 12.09 -16.41 12.41
N ILE A 261 11.50 -15.92 11.32
CA ILE A 261 10.17 -15.32 11.35
C ILE A 261 9.12 -16.43 11.52
N PRO A 262 8.18 -16.33 12.47
CA PRO A 262 7.14 -17.34 12.71
C PRO A 262 6.05 -17.39 11.62
N MET A 263 6.29 -16.75 10.48
CA MET A 263 5.37 -16.75 9.35
C MET A 263 5.60 -18.01 8.53
N ARG A 264 4.51 -18.66 8.11
CA ARG A 264 4.56 -19.68 7.06
C ARG A 264 4.93 -19.00 5.74
N LEU A 265 6.19 -18.64 5.57
CA LEU A 265 6.74 -18.31 4.26
C LEU A 265 6.49 -19.53 3.38
N HIS A 266 5.89 -19.32 2.21
CA HIS A 266 5.69 -20.41 1.25
C HIS A 266 7.03 -21.10 1.01
N SER A 267 7.05 -22.44 1.03
CA SER A 267 8.28 -23.25 0.91
C SER A 267 9.14 -22.85 -0.29
N GLU A 268 8.49 -22.40 -1.37
CA GLU A 268 9.11 -21.88 -2.58
C GLU A 268 9.96 -20.61 -2.34
N ILE A 269 9.50 -19.68 -1.51
CA ILE A 269 10.23 -18.43 -1.22
C ILE A 269 11.50 -18.76 -0.43
N ASN A 270 11.40 -19.64 0.56
CA ASN A 270 12.56 -20.10 1.33
C ASN A 270 13.56 -20.85 0.44
N ALA A 271 13.08 -21.74 -0.43
CA ALA A 271 13.93 -22.45 -1.39
C ALA A 271 14.64 -21.46 -2.34
N ARG A 272 13.94 -20.43 -2.81
CA ARG A 272 14.50 -19.42 -3.71
C ARG A 272 15.52 -18.53 -3.00
N LEU A 273 15.28 -18.16 -1.74
CA LEU A 273 16.24 -17.41 -0.93
C LEU A 273 17.54 -18.21 -0.74
N VAL A 274 17.44 -19.48 -0.35
CA VAL A 274 18.62 -20.36 -0.19
C VAL A 274 19.36 -20.57 -1.52
N GLN A 275 18.62 -20.73 -2.62
CA GLN A 275 19.22 -20.85 -3.95
C GLN A 275 20.03 -19.60 -4.32
N LEU A 276 19.47 -18.40 -4.11
CA LEU A 276 20.16 -17.14 -4.39
C LEU A 276 21.37 -16.95 -3.46
N GLU A 277 21.30 -17.40 -2.21
CA GLU A 277 22.42 -17.35 -1.28
C GLU A 277 23.57 -18.25 -1.74
N ALA A 278 23.26 -19.46 -2.18
CA ALA A 278 24.24 -20.41 -2.72
C ALA A 278 24.94 -19.88 -3.99
N LEU A 279 24.31 -18.99 -4.75
CA LEU A 279 24.92 -18.33 -5.91
C LEU A 279 25.83 -17.14 -5.53
N ILE A 280 25.73 -16.63 -4.31
CA ILE A 280 26.52 -15.51 -3.78
C ILE A 280 27.73 -16.00 -2.97
N ASN A 281 27.61 -17.16 -2.32
CA ASN A 281 28.70 -17.85 -1.60
C ASN A 281 29.71 -18.48 -2.57
#